data_AF-A0A0F0KRM2-F1
#
_entry.id   AF-A0A0F0KRM2-F1
#
_cell.length_a   1.000
_cell.length_b   1.000
_cell.length_c   1.000
_cell.angle_alpha   90.00
_cell.angle_beta   90.00
_cell.angle_gamma   90.00
#
_symmetry.space_group_name_H-M   'P 1'
#
loop_
_entity.id
_entity.type
_entity.pdbx_description
1 polymer ?
#
loop_
_entity_poly.entity_id
_entity_poly.type
_entity_poly.pdbx_seq_one_letter_code
_entity_poly.pdbx_strand_id
1 'polypeptide(L)'
;MHHAALIPWLDPATIIGSAGPWALLVVCFIVFAETGLLIGFLLPGDTLLVISGLLSHPIAGSEHGVFGLNVWIVALLIGLSAFVGGEVGYLIGHKGGPAVFERKESGLFSKKNVERTNAFFERFGGITVILARFVPIVRTFAPVAAGVGHMPWRRYSLYNLIGAILWGFGLTMFGYLIGFIPPVAEFVESYIDLILLAAVGGTALITLYHYLSERHKAKKEREAGHGETDSAEAQELTLDAEVFDRAPDLDGDGKH
;
A
#
# COMPACT_ATOMS: atom_id res chain seq x y z
N MET A 1 -38.02 28.08 0.16
CA MET A 1 -38.71 27.10 -0.69
C MET A 1 -38.20 27.28 -2.11
N HIS A 2 -37.46 26.31 -2.65
CA HIS A 2 -37.53 25.87 -4.04
C HIS A 2 -36.74 24.56 -4.11
N HIS A 3 -37.47 23.45 -4.00
CA HIS A 3 -36.99 22.10 -4.25
C HIS A 3 -36.61 22.02 -5.74
N ALA A 4 -35.32 21.96 -6.03
CA ALA A 4 -34.79 21.61 -7.34
C ALA A 4 -34.02 20.29 -7.26
N ALA A 5 -34.69 19.23 -6.76
CA ALA A 5 -34.23 17.86 -6.90
C ALA A 5 -35.39 17.05 -7.47
N LEU A 6 -35.41 16.85 -8.79
CA LEU A 6 -36.36 15.96 -9.47
C LEU A 6 -36.03 14.47 -9.22
N ILE A 7 -34.93 14.19 -8.49
CA ILE A 7 -34.41 12.84 -8.25
C ILE A 7 -33.78 12.79 -6.84
N PRO A 8 -34.36 12.06 -5.86
CA PRO A 8 -33.88 12.03 -4.47
C PRO A 8 -32.44 11.52 -4.28
N TRP A 9 -31.94 10.69 -5.19
CA TRP A 9 -30.56 10.17 -5.18
C TRP A 9 -29.55 11.06 -5.92
N LEU A 10 -30.02 12.16 -6.53
CA LEU A 10 -29.18 13.14 -7.23
C LEU A 10 -29.10 14.48 -6.48
N ASP A 11 -29.62 14.54 -5.26
CA ASP A 11 -29.51 15.72 -4.41
C ASP A 11 -28.03 15.85 -3.97
N PRO A 12 -27.35 16.97 -4.29
CA PRO A 12 -25.94 17.17 -3.93
C PRO A 12 -25.66 16.90 -2.45
N ALA A 13 -26.60 17.22 -1.55
CA ALA A 13 -26.45 16.96 -0.12
C ALA A 13 -26.44 15.46 0.21
N THR A 14 -27.23 14.64 -0.50
CA THR A 14 -27.24 13.17 -0.33
C THR A 14 -26.03 12.50 -0.98
N ILE A 15 -25.53 13.03 -2.10
CA ILE A 15 -24.30 12.54 -2.74
C ILE A 15 -23.10 12.84 -1.85
N ILE A 16 -23.01 14.05 -1.30
CA ILE A 16 -21.92 14.45 -0.39
C ILE A 16 -22.00 13.67 0.93
N GLY A 17 -23.20 13.49 1.50
CA GLY A 17 -23.40 12.71 2.73
C GLY A 17 -23.15 11.21 2.56
N SER A 18 -23.36 10.65 1.36
CA SER A 18 -23.03 9.25 1.05
C SER A 18 -21.61 9.05 0.54
N ALA A 19 -20.88 10.13 0.20
CA ALA A 19 -19.52 10.05 -0.34
C ALA A 19 -18.48 9.56 0.68
N GLY A 20 -18.72 9.72 1.99
CA GLY A 20 -17.80 9.29 3.05
C GLY A 20 -17.42 7.80 2.95
N PRO A 21 -18.38 6.86 2.99
CA PRO A 21 -18.10 5.43 2.81
C PRO A 21 -17.41 5.09 1.47
N TRP A 22 -17.78 5.77 0.37
CA TRP A 22 -17.14 5.56 -0.93
C TRP A 22 -15.69 6.05 -0.97
N ALA A 23 -15.39 7.17 -0.31
CA ALA A 23 -14.03 7.66 -0.16
C ALA A 23 -13.17 6.66 0.62
N LEU A 24 -13.73 6.06 1.69
CA LEU A 24 -13.04 5.00 2.44
C LEU A 24 -12.76 3.78 1.57
N LEU A 25 -13.72 3.34 0.76
CA LEU A 25 -13.53 2.22 -0.17
C LEU A 25 -12.42 2.50 -1.19
N VAL A 26 -12.35 3.73 -1.71
CA VAL A 26 -11.28 4.14 -2.62
C VAL A 26 -9.92 4.08 -1.91
N VAL A 27 -9.81 4.61 -0.69
CA VAL A 27 -8.58 4.52 0.11
C VAL A 27 -8.18 3.07 0.36
N CYS A 28 -9.12 2.23 0.80
CA CYS A 28 -8.89 0.81 1.00
C CYS A 28 -8.40 0.15 -0.29
N PHE A 29 -9.02 0.44 -1.43
CA PHE A 29 -8.62 -0.12 -2.72
C PHE A 29 -7.21 0.31 -3.14
N ILE A 30 -6.85 1.58 -2.93
CA ILE A 30 -5.50 2.10 -3.19
C ILE A 30 -4.48 1.36 -2.34
N VAL A 31 -4.71 1.26 -1.02
CA VAL A 31 -3.81 0.56 -0.08
C VAL A 31 -3.71 -0.93 -0.41
N PHE A 32 -4.80 -1.57 -0.82
CA PHE A 32 -4.80 -2.95 -1.30
C PHE A 32 -3.95 -3.09 -2.57
N ALA A 33 -4.14 -2.21 -3.56
CA ALA A 33 -3.41 -2.25 -4.82
C ALA A 33 -1.91 -1.98 -4.61
N GLU A 34 -1.57 -1.03 -3.74
CA GLU A 34 -0.19 -0.70 -3.38
C GLU A 34 0.53 -1.87 -2.72
N THR A 35 -0.12 -2.52 -1.76
CA THR A 35 0.47 -3.64 -1.01
C THR A 35 0.47 -4.95 -1.80
N GLY A 36 -0.52 -5.20 -2.67
CA GLY A 36 -0.70 -6.48 -3.34
C GLY A 36 -0.27 -6.58 -4.80
N LEU A 37 -0.26 -5.50 -5.57
CA LEU A 37 -0.07 -5.58 -7.03
C LEU A 37 1.36 -5.30 -7.52
N LEU A 38 2.36 -5.24 -6.63
CA LEU A 38 3.73 -4.80 -6.95
C LEU A 38 3.81 -3.38 -7.55
N ILE A 39 2.70 -2.63 -7.51
CA ILE A 39 2.57 -1.25 -8.01
C ILE A 39 2.94 -0.25 -6.89
N GLY A 40 3.27 -0.72 -5.69
CA GLY A 40 3.30 0.13 -4.49
C GLY A 40 4.37 1.21 -4.41
N PHE A 41 5.31 1.28 -5.35
CA PHE A 41 6.21 2.43 -5.46
C PHE A 41 5.54 3.66 -6.10
N LEU A 42 4.40 3.48 -6.78
CA LEU A 42 3.73 4.52 -7.56
C LEU A 42 2.65 5.28 -6.79
N LEU A 43 2.19 4.76 -5.65
CA LEU A 43 1.06 5.34 -4.91
C LEU A 43 1.54 5.85 -3.54
N PRO A 44 1.25 7.10 -3.15
CA PRO A 44 1.65 7.66 -1.86
C PRO A 44 0.74 7.17 -0.73
N GLY A 45 0.78 5.87 -0.43
CA GLY A 45 -0.04 5.23 0.59
C GLY A 45 0.11 5.79 1.99
N ASP A 46 1.35 6.09 2.40
CA ASP A 46 1.65 6.62 3.73
C ASP A 46 0.99 7.99 3.92
N THR A 47 1.06 8.85 2.91
CA THR A 47 0.40 10.15 2.92
C THR A 47 -1.12 9.99 2.94
N LEU A 48 -1.64 9.03 2.15
CA LEU A 48 -3.08 8.75 2.12
C LEU A 48 -3.60 8.25 3.48
N LEU A 49 -2.85 7.41 4.18
CA LEU A 49 -3.17 6.93 5.53
C LEU A 49 -3.24 8.06 6.54
N VAL A 50 -2.22 8.93 6.54
CA VAL A 50 -2.15 10.08 7.45
C VAL A 50 -3.29 11.06 7.15
N ILE A 51 -3.56 11.35 5.87
CA ILE A 51 -4.69 12.19 5.46
C ILE A 51 -6.02 11.53 5.85
N SER A 52 -6.18 10.22 5.67
CA SER A 52 -7.40 9.51 6.06
C SER A 52 -7.64 9.56 7.57
N GLY A 53 -6.58 9.45 8.36
CA GLY A 53 -6.63 9.69 9.79
C GLY A 53 -7.08 11.10 10.14
N LEU A 54 -6.47 12.09 9.49
CA LEU A 54 -6.75 13.50 9.69
C LEU A 54 -8.19 13.88 9.32
N LEU A 55 -8.71 13.33 8.22
CA LEU A 55 -10.09 13.52 7.78
C LEU A 55 -11.11 12.75 8.62
N SER A 56 -10.66 11.78 9.42
CA SER A 56 -11.50 11.09 10.42
C SER A 56 -11.63 11.89 11.72
N HIS A 57 -10.86 12.98 11.89
CA HIS A 57 -10.95 13.85 13.06
C HIS A 57 -12.31 14.58 13.09
N PRO A 58 -12.95 14.71 14.27
CA PRO A 58 -14.19 15.48 14.39
C PRO A 58 -13.93 16.95 14.06
N ILE A 59 -14.63 17.46 13.05
CA ILE A 59 -14.59 18.86 12.63
C ILE A 59 -15.96 19.48 12.92
N ALA A 60 -16.01 20.79 13.20
CA ALA A 60 -17.24 21.51 13.53
C ALA A 60 -18.36 21.24 12.49
N GLY A 61 -19.32 20.38 12.85
CA GLY A 61 -20.44 19.97 11.99
C GLY A 61 -20.52 18.47 11.65
N SER A 62 -19.48 17.67 11.95
CA SER A 62 -19.47 16.21 11.74
C SER A 62 -18.80 15.49 12.92
N GLU A 63 -19.59 14.80 13.75
CA GLU A 63 -19.08 14.05 14.93
C GLU A 63 -18.16 12.88 14.56
N HIS A 64 -18.18 12.44 13.30
CA HIS A 64 -17.41 11.28 12.81
C HIS A 64 -16.49 11.61 11.62
N GLY A 65 -16.13 12.90 11.44
CA GLY A 65 -15.30 13.36 10.34
C GLY A 65 -15.92 13.11 8.96
N VAL A 66 -15.09 13.16 7.91
CA VAL A 66 -15.51 13.05 6.49
C VAL A 66 -16.05 11.65 6.15
N PHE A 67 -15.54 10.61 6.79
CA PHE A 67 -15.94 9.23 6.50
C PHE A 67 -17.26 8.82 7.17
N GLY A 68 -17.75 9.61 8.13
CA GLY A 68 -18.98 9.29 8.88
C GLY A 68 -18.84 8.04 9.76
N LEU A 69 -17.62 7.57 9.99
CA LEU A 69 -17.29 6.37 10.76
C LEU A 69 -16.29 6.69 11.85
N ASN A 70 -16.33 5.91 12.93
CA ASN A 70 -15.34 6.01 13.98
C ASN A 70 -13.93 5.72 13.41
N VAL A 71 -12.94 6.54 13.75
CA VAL A 71 -11.53 6.38 13.35
C VAL A 71 -10.99 4.98 13.62
N TRP A 72 -11.43 4.33 14.70
CA TRP A 72 -11.05 2.93 14.99
C TRP A 72 -11.48 1.98 13.88
N ILE A 73 -12.68 2.16 13.33
CA ILE A 73 -13.23 1.35 12.23
C ILE A 73 -12.49 1.67 10.94
N VAL A 74 -12.25 2.95 10.64
CA VAL A 74 -11.48 3.39 9.47
C VAL A 74 -10.09 2.78 9.47
N ALA A 75 -9.37 2.91 10.58
CA ALA A 75 -8.03 2.38 10.76
C ALA A 75 -7.98 0.84 10.64
N LEU A 76 -8.98 0.14 11.18
CA LEU A 76 -9.12 -1.31 11.04
C LEU A 76 -9.41 -1.75 9.61
N LEU A 77 -10.31 -1.05 8.90
CA LEU A 77 -10.64 -1.36 7.51
C LEU A 77 -9.43 -1.14 6.59
N ILE A 78 -8.67 -0.07 6.81
CA ILE A 78 -7.45 0.16 6.03
C ILE A 78 -6.38 -0.88 6.37
N GLY A 79 -6.19 -1.21 7.65
CA GLY A 79 -5.29 -2.29 8.07
C GLY A 79 -5.67 -3.64 7.47
N LEU A 80 -6.97 -3.98 7.43
CA LEU A 80 -7.47 -5.19 6.80
C LEU A 80 -7.22 -5.18 5.29
N SER A 81 -7.45 -4.04 4.62
CA SER A 81 -7.16 -3.90 3.19
C SER A 81 -5.67 -4.13 2.89
N ALA A 82 -4.79 -3.59 3.73
CA ALA A 82 -3.34 -3.77 3.65
C ALA A 82 -2.89 -5.22 3.95
N PHE A 83 -3.64 -5.93 4.80
CA PHE A 83 -3.41 -7.35 5.07
C PHE A 83 -3.79 -8.20 3.86
N VAL A 84 -5.00 -8.00 3.33
CA VAL A 84 -5.51 -8.75 2.16
C VAL A 84 -4.64 -8.49 0.93
N GLY A 85 -4.17 -7.24 0.73
CA GLY A 85 -3.22 -6.94 -0.34
C GLY A 85 -1.90 -7.69 -0.18
N GLY A 86 -1.34 -7.73 1.03
CA GLY A 86 -0.15 -8.53 1.34
C GLY A 86 -0.32 -10.02 1.04
N GLU A 87 -1.46 -10.62 1.44
CA GLU A 87 -1.78 -12.02 1.12
C GLU A 87 -1.83 -12.26 -0.39
N VAL A 88 -2.46 -11.36 -1.16
CA VAL A 88 -2.49 -11.45 -2.62
C VAL A 88 -1.07 -11.35 -3.20
N GLY A 89 -0.23 -10.45 -2.70
CA GLY A 89 1.17 -10.34 -3.11
C GLY A 89 1.95 -11.64 -2.86
N TYR A 90 1.80 -12.23 -1.67
CA TYR A 90 2.40 -13.52 -1.36
C TYR A 90 1.92 -14.63 -2.30
N LEU A 91 0.61 -14.74 -2.55
CA LEU A 91 0.06 -15.74 -3.45
C LEU A 91 0.55 -15.58 -4.89
N ILE A 92 0.72 -14.34 -5.35
CA ILE A 92 1.31 -14.05 -6.67
C ILE A 92 2.74 -14.59 -6.73
N GLY A 93 3.57 -14.31 -5.73
CA GLY A 93 4.93 -14.84 -5.66
C GLY A 93 4.97 -16.37 -5.55
N HIS A 94 4.14 -16.94 -4.70
CA HIS A 94 4.08 -18.37 -4.44
C HIS A 94 3.63 -19.18 -5.66
N LYS A 95 2.63 -18.69 -6.39
CA LYS A 95 2.11 -19.37 -7.58
C LYS A 95 2.93 -19.07 -8.83
N GLY A 96 3.47 -17.86 -8.93
CA GLY A 96 4.27 -17.43 -10.07
C GLY A 96 5.71 -17.95 -10.04
N GLY A 97 6.23 -18.30 -8.86
CA GLY A 97 7.58 -18.83 -8.69
C GLY A 97 8.69 -17.85 -9.13
N PRO A 98 9.91 -18.35 -9.40
CA PRO A 98 11.04 -17.54 -9.83
C PRO A 98 10.74 -16.73 -11.11
N ALA A 99 9.85 -17.22 -11.97
CA ALA A 99 9.42 -16.56 -13.19
C ALA A 99 8.72 -15.20 -12.96
N VAL A 100 8.29 -14.89 -11.74
CA VAL A 100 7.83 -13.53 -11.39
C VAL A 100 8.98 -12.52 -11.48
N PHE A 101 10.21 -12.96 -11.19
CA PHE A 101 11.43 -12.16 -11.36
C PHE A 101 11.87 -12.04 -12.83
N GLU A 102 11.61 -13.06 -13.66
CA GLU A 102 11.93 -13.07 -15.10
C GLU A 102 11.08 -12.07 -15.91
N ARG A 103 9.84 -11.80 -15.47
CA ARG A 103 8.82 -11.20 -16.34
C ARG A 103 8.70 -9.68 -16.33
N LYS A 104 9.55 -8.94 -15.62
CA LYS A 104 9.39 -7.49 -15.47
C LYS A 104 10.73 -6.76 -15.36
N GLU A 105 11.36 -6.43 -16.47
CA GLU A 105 12.32 -5.31 -16.53
C GLU A 105 11.64 -3.94 -16.72
N SER A 106 10.32 -3.83 -16.53
CA SER A 106 9.73 -2.50 -16.33
C SER A 106 10.36 -1.90 -15.08
N GLY A 107 10.95 -0.71 -15.13
CA GLY A 107 11.77 -0.12 -14.04
C GLY A 107 11.18 -0.08 -12.62
N LEU A 108 9.92 -0.49 -12.43
CA LEU A 108 9.30 -0.87 -11.16
C LEU A 108 9.92 -2.10 -10.50
N PHE A 109 10.56 -3.00 -11.23
CA PHE A 109 11.03 -4.29 -10.73
C PHE A 109 12.53 -4.44 -11.09
N SER A 110 13.36 -3.62 -10.44
CA SER A 110 14.81 -3.62 -10.65
C SER A 110 15.47 -4.69 -9.79
N LYS A 111 16.43 -5.46 -10.35
CA LYS A 111 17.29 -6.43 -9.64
C LYS A 111 17.80 -5.89 -8.30
N LYS A 112 18.27 -4.64 -8.30
CA LYS A 112 18.77 -3.94 -7.10
C LYS A 112 17.74 -3.82 -5.97
N ASN A 113 16.45 -3.67 -6.30
CA ASN A 113 15.39 -3.59 -5.29
C ASN A 113 15.05 -4.97 -4.72
N VAL A 114 15.15 -6.02 -5.55
CA VAL A 114 15.00 -7.42 -5.12
C VAL A 114 16.17 -7.80 -4.21
N GLU A 115 17.41 -7.54 -4.61
CA GLU A 115 18.60 -7.76 -3.79
C GLU A 115 18.52 -7.03 -2.44
N ARG A 116 18.07 -5.77 -2.44
CA ARG A 116 17.82 -5.02 -1.18
C ARG A 116 16.80 -5.69 -0.28
N THR A 117 15.76 -6.27 -0.87
CA THR A 117 14.71 -6.98 -0.14
C THR A 117 15.24 -8.30 0.41
N ASN A 118 16.02 -9.03 -0.38
CA ASN A 118 16.67 -10.28 0.01
C ASN A 118 17.67 -10.07 1.15
N ALA A 119 18.54 -9.07 1.05
CA ALA A 119 19.46 -8.70 2.13
C ALA A 119 18.70 -8.35 3.43
N PHE A 120 17.50 -7.80 3.32
CA PHE A 120 16.66 -7.53 4.48
C PHE A 120 16.12 -8.83 5.09
N PHE A 121 15.66 -9.79 4.28
CA PHE A 121 15.26 -11.12 4.73
C PHE A 121 16.42 -11.93 5.31
N GLU A 122 17.60 -11.89 4.72
CA GLU A 122 18.80 -12.53 5.26
C GLU A 122 19.14 -12.01 6.65
N ARG A 123 18.98 -10.69 6.85
CA ARG A 123 19.28 -10.04 8.13
C ARG A 123 18.20 -10.24 9.20
N PHE A 124 16.92 -10.06 8.86
CA PHE A 124 15.83 -10.03 9.84
C PHE A 124 14.89 -11.25 9.78
N GLY A 125 15.15 -12.20 8.88
CA GLY A 125 14.34 -13.41 8.70
C GLY A 125 12.87 -13.10 8.44
N GLY A 126 11.98 -13.87 9.06
CA GLY A 126 10.53 -13.64 8.94
C GLY A 126 10.03 -12.30 9.50
N ILE A 127 10.76 -11.65 10.41
CA ILE A 127 10.39 -10.32 10.94
C ILE A 127 10.49 -9.23 9.87
N THR A 128 11.23 -9.48 8.79
CA THR A 128 11.24 -8.63 7.58
C THR A 128 9.85 -8.32 7.09
N VAL A 129 8.89 -9.24 7.16
CA VAL A 129 7.51 -8.99 6.69
C VAL A 129 6.86 -7.84 7.47
N ILE A 130 7.18 -7.66 8.76
CA ILE A 130 6.71 -6.55 9.58
C ILE A 130 7.50 -5.27 9.26
N LEU A 131 8.83 -5.36 9.30
CA LEU A 131 9.72 -4.21 9.14
C LEU A 131 9.68 -3.61 7.74
N ALA A 132 9.51 -4.45 6.71
CA ALA A 132 9.43 -4.07 5.31
C ALA A 132 8.38 -3.00 5.09
N ARG A 133 7.24 -3.04 5.81
CA ARG A 133 6.14 -2.08 5.65
C ARG A 133 6.54 -0.63 5.91
N PHE A 134 7.56 -0.40 6.74
CA PHE A 134 8.08 0.94 7.04
C PHE A 134 9.16 1.39 6.06
N VAL A 135 9.61 0.52 5.15
CA VAL A 135 10.63 0.82 4.15
C VAL A 135 9.96 0.76 2.76
N PRO A 136 9.69 1.91 2.12
CA PRO A 136 8.87 1.97 0.89
C PRO A 136 9.33 1.05 -0.25
N ILE A 137 10.64 0.82 -0.38
CA ILE A 137 11.17 -0.09 -1.39
C ILE A 137 10.95 -1.54 -0.97
N VAL A 138 11.23 -1.90 0.28
CA VAL A 138 11.17 -3.30 0.74
C VAL A 138 9.72 -3.77 0.85
N ARG A 139 8.77 -2.90 1.24
CA ARG A 139 7.36 -3.29 1.42
C ARG A 139 6.70 -3.86 0.16
N THR A 140 7.10 -3.38 -1.01
CA THR A 140 6.45 -3.75 -2.27
C THR A 140 6.92 -5.12 -2.74
N PHE A 141 8.20 -5.43 -2.56
CA PHE A 141 8.76 -6.72 -2.97
C PHE A 141 8.69 -7.78 -1.89
N ALA A 142 8.64 -7.42 -0.61
CA ALA A 142 8.70 -8.39 0.48
C ALA A 142 7.60 -9.46 0.44
N PRO A 143 6.32 -9.14 0.19
CA PRO A 143 5.27 -10.15 0.03
C PRO A 143 5.59 -11.17 -1.07
N VAL A 144 6.04 -10.67 -2.23
CA VAL A 144 6.33 -11.50 -3.39
C VAL A 144 7.59 -12.33 -3.18
N ALA A 145 8.66 -11.74 -2.64
CA ALA A 145 9.90 -12.43 -2.31
C ALA A 145 9.66 -13.55 -1.27
N ALA A 146 8.85 -13.29 -0.24
CA ALA A 146 8.43 -14.32 0.72
C ALA A 146 7.60 -15.45 0.06
N GLY A 147 6.76 -15.10 -0.91
CA GLY A 147 5.99 -16.06 -1.70
C GLY A 147 6.89 -16.96 -2.56
N VAL A 148 7.81 -16.36 -3.32
CA VAL A 148 8.75 -17.09 -4.20
C VAL A 148 9.71 -17.96 -3.40
N GLY A 149 10.20 -17.48 -2.26
CA GLY A 149 11.00 -18.27 -1.33
C GLY A 149 10.22 -19.36 -0.57
N HIS A 150 8.93 -19.55 -0.87
CA HIS A 150 8.07 -20.55 -0.24
C HIS A 150 8.03 -20.47 1.30
N MET A 151 8.09 -19.25 1.85
CA MET A 151 7.92 -19.02 3.29
C MET A 151 6.61 -19.67 3.77
N PRO A 152 6.56 -20.40 4.90
CA PRO A 152 5.34 -21.04 5.38
C PRO A 152 4.18 -20.04 5.51
N TRP A 153 3.08 -20.28 4.79
CA TRP A 153 1.95 -19.35 4.67
C TRP A 153 1.40 -18.89 6.03
N ARG A 154 1.31 -19.80 7.01
CA ARG A 154 0.85 -19.46 8.37
C ARG A 154 1.74 -18.42 9.05
N ARG A 155 3.07 -18.57 8.90
CA ARG A 155 4.05 -17.68 9.51
C ARG A 155 4.06 -16.33 8.79
N TYR A 156 4.03 -16.36 7.46
CA TYR A 156 3.88 -15.16 6.64
C TYR A 156 2.62 -14.38 7.05
N SER A 157 1.47 -15.04 7.09
CA SER A 157 0.18 -14.39 7.37
C SER A 157 0.12 -13.75 8.75
N LEU A 158 0.70 -14.40 9.78
CA LEU A 158 0.81 -13.81 11.11
C LEU A 158 1.66 -12.54 11.12
N TYR A 159 2.85 -12.57 10.52
CA TYR A 159 3.70 -11.38 10.45
C TYR A 159 3.10 -10.29 9.54
N ASN A 160 2.47 -10.68 8.45
CA ASN A 160 1.76 -9.79 7.54
C ASN A 160 0.61 -9.08 8.28
N LEU A 161 -0.18 -9.80 9.08
CA LEU A 161 -1.27 -9.24 9.86
C LEU A 161 -0.77 -8.25 10.91
N ILE A 162 0.26 -8.64 11.68
CA ILE A 162 0.86 -7.76 12.69
C ILE A 162 1.39 -6.48 12.04
N GLY A 163 2.14 -6.63 10.95
CA GLY A 163 2.66 -5.50 10.19
C GLY A 163 1.55 -4.63 9.59
N ALA A 164 0.49 -5.23 9.05
CA ALA A 164 -0.62 -4.51 8.43
C ALA A 164 -1.39 -3.68 9.44
N ILE A 165 -1.64 -4.23 10.62
CA ILE A 165 -2.25 -3.52 11.72
C ILE A 165 -1.30 -2.42 12.19
N LEU A 166 -0.05 -2.71 12.54
CA LEU A 166 0.88 -1.70 13.06
C LEU A 166 1.07 -0.52 12.08
N TRP A 167 1.21 -0.80 10.80
CA TRP A 167 1.40 0.23 9.78
C TRP A 167 0.07 0.95 9.44
N GLY A 168 -0.96 0.22 9.04
CA GLY A 168 -2.23 0.80 8.58
C GLY A 168 -3.00 1.46 9.71
N PHE A 169 -3.12 0.78 10.86
CA PHE A 169 -3.76 1.35 12.04
C PHE A 169 -2.91 2.48 12.64
N GLY A 170 -1.59 2.26 12.77
CA GLY A 170 -0.68 3.23 13.38
C GLY A 170 -0.60 4.55 12.64
N LEU A 171 -0.39 4.54 11.32
CA LEU A 171 -0.32 5.76 10.52
C LEU A 171 -1.67 6.49 10.43
N THR A 172 -2.78 5.75 10.38
CA THR A 172 -4.12 6.35 10.41
C THR A 172 -4.38 7.03 11.76
N MET A 173 -4.09 6.36 12.87
CA MET A 173 -4.23 6.97 14.20
C MET A 173 -3.28 8.13 14.42
N PHE A 174 -2.08 8.07 13.86
CA PHE A 174 -1.13 9.18 13.89
C PHE A 174 -1.69 10.41 13.17
N GLY A 175 -2.27 10.23 11.98
CA GLY A 175 -2.96 11.31 11.26
C GLY A 175 -4.14 11.90 12.04
N TYR A 176 -4.93 11.04 12.70
CA TYR A 176 -6.02 11.48 13.57
C TYR A 176 -5.52 12.31 14.76
N LEU A 177 -4.41 11.89 15.38
CA LEU A 177 -3.83 12.61 16.52
C LEU A 177 -3.28 13.98 16.12
N ILE A 178 -2.72 14.10 14.92
CA ILE A 178 -2.28 15.39 14.36
C ILE A 178 -3.46 16.36 14.17
N GLY A 179 -4.68 15.84 13.94
CA GLY A 179 -5.89 16.65 13.84
C GLY A 179 -6.23 17.48 15.09
N PHE A 180 -5.71 17.10 16.27
CA PHE A 180 -5.89 17.88 17.50
C PHE A 180 -4.97 19.11 17.60
N ILE A 181 -4.00 19.26 16.69
CA ILE A 181 -3.06 20.38 16.68
C ILE A 181 -3.77 21.59 16.03
N PRO A 182 -4.00 22.72 16.74
CA PRO A 182 -4.87 23.79 16.25
C PRO A 182 -4.50 24.37 14.88
N PRO A 183 -3.21 24.64 14.57
CA PRO A 183 -2.80 25.06 13.22
C PRO A 183 -3.16 24.06 12.10
N VAL A 184 -3.17 22.76 12.41
CA VAL A 184 -3.49 21.72 11.44
C VAL A 184 -5.00 21.57 11.31
N ALA A 185 -5.75 21.64 12.41
CA ALA A 185 -7.21 21.65 12.38
C ALA A 185 -7.75 22.79 11.52
N GLU A 186 -7.23 24.01 11.70
CA GLU A 186 -7.60 25.19 10.89
C GLU A 186 -7.28 25.02 9.40
N PHE A 187 -6.13 24.39 9.09
CA PHE A 187 -5.77 24.07 7.70
C PHE A 187 -6.75 23.06 7.09
N VAL A 188 -7.07 22.00 7.83
CA VAL A 188 -8.01 20.97 7.33
C VAL A 188 -9.39 21.56 7.13
N GLU A 189 -9.90 22.35 8.09
CA GLU A 189 -11.18 23.05 7.94
C GLU A 189 -11.20 23.97 6.72
N SER A 190 -10.12 24.71 6.48
CA SER A 190 -10.04 25.66 5.37
C SER A 190 -9.87 25.01 3.99
N TYR A 191 -9.31 23.80 3.93
CA TYR A 191 -8.92 23.14 2.68
C TYR A 191 -9.55 21.75 2.49
N ILE A 192 -10.58 21.39 3.26
CA ILE A 192 -11.15 20.03 3.25
C ILE A 192 -11.61 19.60 1.85
N ASP A 193 -12.30 20.49 1.12
CA ASP A 193 -12.77 20.24 -0.25
C ASP A 193 -11.60 20.06 -1.22
N LEU A 194 -10.54 20.84 -1.03
CA LEU A 194 -9.31 20.78 -1.83
C LEU A 194 -8.51 19.51 -1.53
N ILE A 195 -8.45 19.08 -0.27
CA ILE A 195 -7.80 17.84 0.17
C ILE A 195 -8.56 16.63 -0.37
N LEU A 196 -9.90 16.63 -0.30
CA LEU A 196 -10.74 15.58 -0.88
C LEU A 196 -10.58 15.50 -2.40
N LEU A 197 -10.65 16.65 -3.08
CA LEU A 197 -10.45 16.73 -4.52
C LEU A 197 -9.03 16.30 -4.91
N ALA A 198 -8.01 16.66 -4.14
CA ALA A 198 -6.63 16.25 -4.39
C ALA A 198 -6.42 14.76 -4.09
N ALA A 199 -7.04 14.19 -3.07
CA ALA A 199 -6.95 12.77 -2.77
C ALA A 199 -7.62 11.93 -3.87
N VAL A 200 -8.86 12.25 -4.25
CA VAL A 200 -9.60 11.53 -5.28
C VAL A 200 -9.05 11.81 -6.67
N GLY A 201 -8.92 13.10 -7.03
CA GLY A 201 -8.44 13.55 -8.33
C GLY A 201 -6.96 13.25 -8.54
N GLY A 202 -6.12 13.44 -7.52
CA GLY A 202 -4.71 13.09 -7.57
C GLY A 202 -4.48 11.60 -7.73
N THR A 203 -5.23 10.76 -7.01
CA THR A 203 -5.13 9.30 -7.22
C THR A 203 -5.58 8.92 -8.64
N ALA A 204 -6.75 9.40 -9.08
CA ALA A 204 -7.26 9.10 -10.42
C ALA A 204 -6.30 9.57 -11.53
N LEU A 205 -5.71 10.76 -11.37
CA LEU A 205 -4.72 11.31 -12.31
C LEU A 205 -3.40 10.55 -12.28
N ILE A 206 -2.88 10.17 -11.11
CA ILE A 206 -1.65 9.39 -10.97
C ILE A 206 -1.84 8.01 -11.59
N THR A 207 -2.96 7.33 -11.30
CA THR A 207 -3.31 6.04 -11.90
C THR A 207 -3.44 6.15 -13.41
N LEU A 208 -4.13 7.18 -13.92
CA LEU A 208 -4.34 7.36 -15.36
C LEU A 208 -3.05 7.75 -16.08
N TYR A 209 -2.27 8.69 -15.54
CA TYR A 209 -0.99 9.12 -16.09
C TYR A 209 0.00 7.96 -16.16
N HIS A 210 0.11 7.16 -15.09
CA HIS A 210 0.99 6.01 -15.08
C HIS A 210 0.49 4.87 -15.97
N TYR A 211 -0.83 4.60 -16.04
CA TYR A 211 -1.37 3.65 -17.01
C TYR A 211 -1.01 4.03 -18.46
N LEU A 212 -1.09 5.32 -18.79
CA LEU A 212 -0.70 5.83 -20.10
C LEU A 212 0.82 5.80 -20.32
N SER A 213 1.61 6.11 -19.28
CA SER A 213 3.08 6.09 -19.34
C SER A 213 3.65 4.68 -19.45
N GLU A 214 3.14 3.73 -18.67
CA GLU A 214 3.46 2.30 -18.73
C GLU A 214 3.11 1.72 -20.09
N ARG A 215 1.96 2.10 -20.68
CA ARG A 215 1.59 1.67 -22.03
C ARG A 215 2.54 2.20 -23.10
N HIS A 216 3.13 3.38 -22.90
CA HIS A 216 4.16 3.93 -23.78
C HIS A 216 5.55 3.32 -23.54
N LYS A 217 5.93 3.05 -22.28
CA LYS A 217 7.20 2.42 -21.92
C LYS A 217 7.24 0.94 -22.31
N ALA A 218 6.19 0.18 -22.03
CA ALA A 218 6.06 -1.22 -22.43
C ALA A 218 6.09 -1.40 -23.96
N LYS A 219 5.62 -0.40 -24.72
CA LYS A 219 5.76 -0.40 -26.18
C LYS A 219 7.21 -0.15 -26.61
N LYS A 220 7.89 0.79 -25.95
CA LYS A 220 9.29 1.17 -26.24
C LYS A 220 10.32 0.12 -25.80
N GLU A 221 10.07 -0.58 -24.69
CA GLU A 221 10.92 -1.68 -24.18
C GLU A 221 10.75 -2.96 -25.03
N ARG A 222 9.53 -3.27 -25.48
CA ARG A 222 9.30 -4.32 -26.50
C ARG A 222 10.03 -4.04 -27.81
N GLU A 223 10.17 -2.77 -28.19
CA GLU A 223 10.90 -2.32 -29.38
C GLU A 223 12.43 -2.29 -29.17
N ALA A 224 12.92 -2.24 -27.91
CA ALA A 224 14.34 -2.12 -27.57
C ALA A 224 15.05 -3.46 -27.29
N GLY A 225 14.34 -4.58 -27.21
CA GLY A 225 14.95 -5.92 -27.10
C GLY A 225 15.68 -6.22 -25.78
N HIS A 226 15.62 -5.33 -24.79
CA HIS A 226 16.06 -5.58 -23.41
C HIS A 226 14.85 -6.08 -22.62
N GLY A 227 14.77 -7.38 -22.38
CA GLY A 227 13.61 -7.93 -21.69
C GLY A 227 13.67 -9.43 -21.54
N GLU A 228 14.75 -9.93 -20.96
CA GLU A 228 14.75 -11.26 -20.35
C GLU A 228 15.85 -11.29 -19.30
N THR A 229 15.46 -11.17 -18.03
CA THR A 229 16.29 -11.69 -16.94
C THR A 229 16.29 -13.20 -17.13
N ASP A 230 17.47 -13.80 -17.35
CA ASP A 230 17.57 -15.24 -17.62
C ASP A 230 17.05 -16.03 -16.42
N SER A 231 16.43 -17.18 -16.70
CA SER A 231 15.90 -18.11 -15.71
C SER A 231 16.91 -18.52 -14.63
N ALA A 232 18.20 -18.54 -14.97
CA ALA A 232 19.30 -18.77 -14.02
C ALA A 232 19.44 -17.62 -13.01
N GLU A 233 19.30 -16.37 -13.43
CA GLU A 233 19.45 -15.18 -12.60
C GLU A 233 18.21 -14.97 -11.70
N ALA A 234 17.03 -15.33 -12.18
CA ALA A 234 15.82 -15.35 -11.35
C ALA A 234 15.89 -16.39 -10.22
N GLN A 235 16.53 -17.53 -10.45
CA GLN A 235 16.79 -18.55 -9.42
C GLN A 235 17.77 -18.04 -8.36
N GLU A 236 18.82 -17.30 -8.76
CA GLU A 236 19.78 -16.70 -7.82
C GLU A 236 19.13 -15.69 -6.88
N LEU A 237 18.10 -14.97 -7.34
CA LEU A 237 17.34 -14.02 -6.52
C LEU A 237 16.33 -14.68 -5.59
N THR A 238 16.17 -16.00 -5.61
CA THR A 238 15.25 -16.69 -4.70
C THR A 238 15.93 -16.98 -3.35
N LEU A 239 15.22 -16.68 -2.27
CA LEU A 239 15.70 -16.96 -0.92
C LEU A 239 15.38 -18.40 -0.54
N ASP A 240 16.33 -19.06 0.12
CA ASP A 240 16.11 -20.37 0.74
C ASP A 240 15.08 -20.28 1.86
N ALA A 241 14.26 -21.34 1.99
CA ALA A 241 13.21 -21.39 3.00
C ALA A 241 13.74 -21.25 4.44
N GLU A 242 14.98 -21.69 4.69
CA GLU A 242 15.64 -21.61 5.99
C GLU A 242 15.89 -20.16 6.45
N VAL A 243 16.04 -19.21 5.52
CA VAL A 243 16.27 -17.79 5.84
C VAL A 243 15.10 -17.23 6.65
N PHE A 244 13.88 -17.65 6.35
CA PHE A 244 12.68 -17.18 7.05
C PHE A 244 12.60 -17.69 8.49
N ASP A 245 13.34 -18.76 8.82
CA ASP A 245 13.36 -19.38 10.13
C ASP A 245 14.44 -18.85 11.07
N ARG A 246 15.45 -18.16 10.53
CA ARG A 246 16.53 -17.55 11.32
C ARG A 246 15.99 -16.43 12.22
N ALA A 247 16.64 -16.28 13.38
CA ALA A 247 16.43 -15.13 14.26
C ALA A 247 17.06 -13.87 13.63
N PRO A 248 16.56 -12.66 13.92
CA PRO A 248 17.16 -11.43 13.42
C PRO A 248 18.61 -11.31 13.86
N ASP A 249 19.52 -11.11 12.91
CA ASP A 249 20.89 -10.71 13.18
C ASP A 249 20.92 -9.20 13.48
N LEU A 250 20.89 -8.91 14.79
CA LEU A 250 20.96 -7.55 15.33
C LEU A 250 22.41 -7.09 15.55
N ASP A 251 23.37 -8.02 15.53
CA ASP A 251 24.76 -7.78 15.91
C ASP A 251 25.61 -7.33 14.71
N GLY A 252 25.14 -7.59 13.47
CA GLY A 252 25.74 -7.05 12.25
C GLY A 252 27.11 -7.62 11.91
N ASP A 253 27.54 -8.70 12.59
CA ASP A 253 28.71 -9.47 12.17
C ASP A 253 28.23 -10.51 11.15
N GLY A 254 28.29 -10.14 9.87
CA GLY A 254 27.84 -10.94 8.73
C GLY A 254 28.59 -12.26 8.58
N LYS A 255 28.31 -13.21 9.47
CA LYS A 255 28.85 -14.56 9.48
C LYS A 255 27.74 -15.54 9.79
N HIS A 256 27.03 -16.00 8.77
CA HIS A 256 26.50 -17.37 8.66
C HIS A 256 26.19 -17.70 7.21
#